data_AF-A0A4U9U485-F1
#
_entry.id   AF-A0A4U9U485-F1
#
_cell.length_a   1.000
_cell.length_b   1.000
_cell.length_c   1.000
_cell.angle_alpha   90.00
_cell.angle_beta   90.00
_cell.angle_gamma   90.00
#
_symmetry.space_group_name_H-M   'P 1'
#
loop_
_entity.id
_entity.type
_entity.pdbx_description
1 polymer ?
#
loop_
_entity_poly.entity_id
_entity_poly.type
_entity_poly.pdbx_seq_one_letter_code
_entity_poly.pdbx_strand_id
1 'polypeptide(L)'
;MQYDTRLDSFALGDAVVEYRQDQNRMVQLNYRYASPEYISATLPDISNPGYQDGISQVGLVASWPIADRWAVVGAYYYDTRAKQTANQLVGLRYNTCCWAVNVGLRTQDHRLGLRQSGQQVR
;
A
#
# COMPACT_ATOMS: atom_id res chain seq x y z
N MET A 1 -13.94 7.30 5.09
CA MET A 1 -13.94 7.30 6.58
C MET A 1 -15.21 6.62 7.04
N GLN A 2 -15.10 5.63 7.93
CA GLN A 2 -16.26 4.98 8.55
C GLN A 2 -16.17 5.13 10.07
N TYR A 3 -17.20 5.72 10.66
CA TYR A 3 -17.33 5.94 12.09
C TYR A 3 -18.44 5.02 12.61
N ASP A 4 -18.11 4.10 13.53
CA ASP A 4 -19.07 3.18 14.13
C ASP A 4 -19.26 3.55 15.62
N THR A 5 -20.48 3.96 15.97
CA THR A 5 -20.84 4.43 17.32
C THR A 5 -20.90 3.32 18.37
N ARG A 6 -20.76 2.03 17.99
CA ARG A 6 -20.77 0.89 18.93
C ARG A 6 -19.39 0.59 19.52
N LEU A 7 -18.33 1.08 18.88
CA LEU A 7 -16.91 0.81 19.21
C LEU A 7 -16.20 2.00 19.85
N ASP A 8 -16.91 3.14 20.01
CA ASP A 8 -16.44 4.43 20.57
C ASP A 8 -15.03 4.85 20.09
N SER A 9 -14.67 4.48 18.86
CA SER A 9 -13.35 4.65 18.28
C SER A 9 -13.41 4.77 16.76
N PHE A 10 -12.42 5.43 16.16
CA PHE A 10 -12.27 5.50 14.70
C PHE A 10 -11.99 4.08 14.16
N ALA A 11 -13.02 3.41 13.61
CA ALA A 11 -12.91 2.04 13.14
C ALA A 11 -12.03 1.91 11.88
N LEU A 12 -12.30 2.73 10.85
CA LEU A 12 -11.59 2.70 9.57
C LEU A 12 -11.38 4.11 9.00
N GLY A 13 -10.14 4.38 8.61
CA GLY A 13 -9.74 5.58 7.87
C GLY A 13 -9.00 5.20 6.60
N ASP A 14 -9.39 5.78 5.47
CA ASP A 14 -8.65 5.68 4.23
C ASP A 14 -8.64 7.06 3.57
N ALA A 15 -7.47 7.45 3.07
CA ALA A 15 -7.27 8.69 2.35
C ALA A 15 -6.29 8.42 1.20
N VAL A 16 -6.69 8.81 -0.01
CA VAL A 16 -5.87 8.66 -1.22
C VAL A 16 -5.84 9.99 -1.95
N VAL A 17 -4.64 10.41 -2.33
CA VAL A 17 -4.41 11.55 -3.20
C VAL A 17 -3.61 11.05 -4.39
N GLU A 18 -4.16 11.18 -5.59
CA GLU A 18 -3.51 10.78 -6.83
C GLU A 18 -3.36 11.98 -7.76
N TYR A 19 -2.14 12.15 -8.28
CA TYR A 19 -1.85 12.97 -9.44
C TYR A 19 -1.53 12.05 -10.61
N ARG A 20 -2.23 12.24 -11.74
CA ARG A 20 -2.00 11.51 -12.98
C ARG A 20 -2.13 12.45 -14.16
N GLN A 21 -1.09 12.52 -14.97
CA GLN A 21 -1.07 13.36 -16.17
C GLN A 21 -1.17 12.52 -17.45
N ASP A 22 -0.44 11.41 -17.51
CA ASP A 22 -0.42 10.48 -18.64
C ASP A 22 -0.18 9.04 -18.14
N GLN A 23 0.01 8.08 -19.05
CA GLN A 23 0.21 6.68 -18.70
C GLN A 23 1.50 6.40 -17.92
N ASN A 24 2.49 7.29 -18.00
CA ASN A 24 3.82 7.11 -17.43
C ASN A 24 4.10 8.08 -16.28
N ARG A 25 3.30 9.15 -16.11
CA ARG A 25 3.38 10.14 -15.02
C ARG A 25 2.22 9.99 -14.06
N MET A 26 2.51 9.34 -12.94
CA MET A 26 1.56 9.15 -11.85
C MET A 26 2.29 9.21 -10.52
N VAL A 27 1.69 9.89 -9.55
CA VAL A 27 2.13 9.86 -8.15
C VAL A 27 0.88 9.70 -7.30
N GLN A 28 0.87 8.71 -6.43
CA GLN A 28 -0.22 8.45 -5.51
C GLN A 28 0.33 8.34 -4.10
N LEU A 29 -0.28 9.09 -3.20
CA LEU A 29 -0.09 8.98 -1.77
C LEU A 29 -1.36 8.38 -1.18
N ASN A 30 -1.21 7.37 -0.34
CA ASN A 30 -2.32 6.74 0.34
C ASN A 30 -2.01 6.54 1.82
N TYR A 31 -3.02 6.68 2.66
CA TYR A 31 -2.96 6.40 4.08
C TYR A 31 -4.15 5.57 4.48
N ARG A 32 -3.90 4.45 5.14
CA ARG A 32 -4.94 3.55 5.63
C ARG A 32 -4.76 3.29 7.12
N TYR A 33 -5.88 3.28 7.81
CA TYR A 33 -5.98 3.08 9.25
C TYR A 33 -7.13 2.10 9.55
N ALA A 34 -6.85 1.11 10.38
CA ALA A 34 -7.86 0.22 10.96
C ALA A 34 -7.56 0.03 12.44
N SER A 35 -8.55 0.23 13.29
CA SER A 35 -8.35 0.07 14.73
C SER A 35 -8.19 -1.40 15.12
N PRO A 36 -7.40 -1.70 16.16
CA PRO A 36 -7.33 -3.03 16.78
C PRO A 36 -8.70 -3.64 17.03
N GLU A 37 -9.62 -2.85 17.60
CA GLU A 37 -10.94 -3.27 18.04
C GLU A 37 -11.82 -3.68 16.85
N TYR A 38 -11.71 -2.97 15.73
CA TYR A 38 -12.39 -3.33 14.48
C TYR A 38 -11.86 -4.65 13.91
N ILE A 39 -10.53 -4.85 13.93
CA ILE A 39 -9.91 -6.09 13.44
C ILE A 39 -10.32 -7.28 14.31
N SER A 40 -10.29 -7.14 15.64
CA SER A 40 -10.70 -8.20 16.57
C SER A 40 -12.19 -8.54 16.47
N ALA A 41 -13.06 -7.56 16.22
CA ALA A 41 -14.49 -7.78 16.04
C ALA A 41 -14.85 -8.45 14.70
N THR A 42 -14.07 -8.19 13.64
CA THR A 42 -14.35 -8.69 12.28
C THR A 42 -13.60 -9.99 11.97
N LEU A 43 -12.45 -10.23 12.62
CA LEU A 43 -11.54 -11.36 12.36
C LEU A 43 -11.11 -12.02 13.69
N PRO A 44 -12.06 -12.59 14.47
CA PRO A 44 -11.78 -13.13 15.80
C PRO A 44 -10.82 -14.34 15.80
N ASP A 45 -10.77 -15.10 14.69
CA ASP A 45 -9.95 -16.32 14.58
C ASP A 45 -8.50 -16.07 14.13
N ILE A 46 -8.10 -14.81 13.89
CA ILE A 46 -6.72 -14.47 13.51
C ILE A 46 -5.89 -14.18 14.76
N SER A 47 -5.12 -15.17 15.23
CA SER A 47 -4.22 -15.04 16.37
C SER A 47 -2.85 -14.41 16.03
N ASN A 48 -2.64 -13.99 14.78
CA ASN A 48 -1.36 -13.42 14.38
C ASN A 48 -1.17 -12.04 15.08
N PRO A 49 -0.17 -11.88 15.97
CA PRO A 49 0.01 -10.65 16.74
C PRO A 49 0.17 -9.41 15.85
N GLY A 50 0.68 -9.58 14.62
CA GLY A 50 0.79 -8.48 13.66
C GLY A 50 -0.54 -7.84 13.27
N TYR A 51 -1.68 -8.55 13.34
CA TYR A 51 -3.00 -7.97 13.03
C TYR A 51 -3.67 -7.32 14.24
N GLN A 52 -3.34 -7.78 15.44
CA GLN A 52 -3.96 -7.33 16.68
C GLN A 52 -3.63 -5.87 17.01
N ASP A 53 -2.48 -5.36 16.55
CA ASP A 53 -2.09 -3.96 16.78
C ASP A 53 -2.82 -2.94 15.90
N GLY A 54 -3.73 -3.38 15.03
CA GLY A 54 -4.43 -2.53 14.07
C GLY A 54 -3.52 -2.03 12.95
N ILE A 55 -4.10 -1.58 11.84
CA ILE A 55 -3.35 -1.15 10.65
C ILE A 55 -3.14 0.36 10.71
N SER A 56 -1.91 0.83 10.49
CA SER A 56 -1.62 2.25 10.29
C SER A 56 -0.49 2.40 9.29
N GLN A 57 -0.83 2.55 8.02
CA GLN A 57 0.13 2.45 6.93
C GLN A 57 0.03 3.64 6.00
N VAL A 58 1.20 4.21 5.69
CA VAL A 58 1.36 5.17 4.61
C VAL A 58 1.96 4.47 3.40
N GLY A 59 1.46 4.82 2.23
CA GLY A 59 1.92 4.32 0.94
C GLY A 59 2.23 5.48 0.00
N LEU A 60 3.27 5.29 -0.79
CA LEU A 60 3.64 6.11 -1.92
C LEU A 60 3.84 5.21 -3.12
N VAL A 61 3.17 5.51 -4.22
CA VAL A 61 3.39 4.88 -5.52
C VAL A 61 3.71 5.98 -6.52
N ALA A 62 4.74 5.79 -7.32
CA ALA A 62 5.11 6.74 -8.35
C ALA A 62 5.56 6.01 -9.62
N SER A 63 5.17 6.56 -10.76
CA SER A 63 5.72 6.26 -12.07
C SER A 63 6.10 7.58 -12.70
N TRP A 64 7.35 7.71 -13.14
CA TRP A 64 7.82 8.94 -13.77
C TRP A 64 8.73 8.65 -14.97
N PRO A 65 8.47 9.26 -16.13
CA PRO A 65 9.36 9.16 -17.28
C PRO A 65 10.64 9.94 -16.98
N ILE A 66 11.78 9.29 -17.17
CA ILE A 66 13.11 9.89 -17.01
C ILE A 66 13.77 10.17 -18.37
N ALA A 67 13.30 9.51 -19.44
CA ALA A 67 13.67 9.76 -20.83
C ALA A 67 12.53 9.31 -21.77
N ASP A 68 12.63 9.59 -23.07
CA ASP A 68 11.56 9.36 -24.06
C ASP A 68 10.94 7.96 -24.04
N ARG A 69 11.75 6.95 -23.72
CA ARG A 69 11.33 5.54 -23.68
C ARG A 69 11.52 4.89 -22.31
N TRP A 70 12.04 5.62 -21.33
CA TRP A 70 12.38 5.08 -20.01
C TRP A 70 11.51 5.72 -18.93
N ALA A 71 10.91 4.89 -18.08
CA ALA A 71 10.21 5.31 -16.88
C ALA A 71 10.73 4.53 -15.66
N VAL A 72 10.82 5.23 -14.54
CA VAL A 72 11.06 4.61 -13.23
C VAL A 72 9.72 4.43 -12.56
N VAL A 73 9.52 3.26 -11.96
CA VAL A 73 8.35 2.94 -11.15
C VAL A 73 8.82 2.61 -9.74
N GLY A 74 8.17 3.17 -8.74
CA GLY A 74 8.46 2.92 -7.34
C GLY A 74 7.18 2.73 -6.55
N ALA A 75 7.20 1.84 -5.58
CA ALA A 75 6.20 1.79 -4.53
C ALA A 75 6.88 1.59 -3.18
N TYR A 76 6.42 2.30 -2.17
CA TYR A 76 6.95 2.23 -0.82
C TYR A 76 5.80 2.30 0.17
N TYR A 77 5.71 1.28 1.02
CA TYR A 77 4.69 1.16 2.05
C TYR A 77 5.35 0.99 3.41
N TYR A 78 4.99 1.88 4.33
CA TYR A 78 5.56 1.93 5.67
C TYR A 78 4.47 1.79 6.72
N ASP A 79 4.67 0.84 7.63
CA ASP A 79 3.80 0.67 8.79
C ASP A 79 4.30 1.57 9.92
N THR A 80 3.47 2.55 10.27
CA THR A 80 3.79 3.57 11.29
C THR A 80 3.62 3.05 12.72
N ARG A 81 2.83 1.99 12.93
CA ARG A 81 2.67 1.33 14.24
C ARG A 81 3.87 0.45 14.53
N ALA A 82 4.21 -0.44 13.59
CA ALA A 82 5.35 -1.35 13.70
C ALA A 82 6.70 -0.67 13.39
N LYS A 83 6.67 0.59 12.94
CA LYS A 83 7.84 1.41 12.57
C LYS A 83 8.78 0.73 11.58
N GLN A 84 8.22 -0.02 10.63
CA GLN A 84 8.99 -0.81 9.68
C GLN A 84 8.42 -0.73 8.27
N THR A 85 9.28 -0.93 7.27
CA THR A 85 8.88 -1.03 5.88
C THR A 85 8.07 -2.31 5.66
N ALA A 86 6.84 -2.18 5.17
CA ALA A 86 5.96 -3.31 4.87
C ALA A 86 6.26 -3.89 3.48
N ASN A 87 6.43 -3.01 2.48
CA ASN A 87 6.73 -3.40 1.11
C ASN A 87 7.47 -2.25 0.41
N GLN A 88 8.49 -2.59 -0.36
CA GLN A 88 9.19 -1.68 -1.24
C GLN A 88 9.40 -2.33 -2.61
N LEU A 89 9.18 -1.54 -3.65
CA LEU A 89 9.36 -1.91 -5.04
C LEU A 89 10.09 -0.78 -5.75
N VAL A 90 11.10 -1.14 -6.51
CA VAL A 90 11.74 -0.23 -7.48
C VAL A 90 11.83 -0.96 -8.81
N GLY A 91 11.41 -0.30 -9.88
CA GLY A 91 11.37 -0.85 -11.22
C GLY A 91 11.75 0.17 -12.27
N LEU A 92 12.24 -0.37 -13.38
CA LEU A 92 12.60 0.36 -14.58
C LEU A 92 11.79 -0.22 -15.74
N ARG A 93 11.12 0.65 -16.47
CA ARG A 93 10.32 0.31 -17.64
C ARG A 93 10.94 0.93 -18.88
N TYR A 94 11.14 0.13 -19.90
CA TYR A 94 11.48 0.57 -21.25
C TYR A 94 10.32 0.27 -22.20
N ASN A 95 9.87 1.27 -22.95
CA ASN A 95 8.69 1.17 -23.81
C ASN A 95 9.04 1.51 -25.28
N THR A 96 8.56 0.69 -26.21
CA THR A 96 8.63 0.96 -27.65
C THR A 96 7.22 1.01 -28.25
N CYS A 97 7.10 1.21 -29.57
CA CYS A 97 5.82 1.17 -30.27
C CYS A 97 5.15 -0.21 -30.33
N CYS A 98 5.91 -1.30 -30.12
CA CYS A 98 5.40 -2.67 -30.28
C CYS A 98 5.58 -3.56 -29.05
N TRP A 99 6.50 -3.22 -28.14
CA TRP A 99 6.78 -4.03 -26.94
C TRP A 99 7.30 -3.17 -25.78
N ALA A 100 7.25 -3.74 -24.57
CA ALA A 100 7.78 -3.13 -23.36
C ALA A 100 8.55 -4.16 -22.53
N VAL A 101 9.62 -3.72 -21.86
CA VAL A 101 10.38 -4.52 -20.90
C VAL A 101 10.30 -3.84 -19.55
N ASN A 102 10.02 -4.62 -18.51
CA ASN A 102 9.97 -4.16 -17.13
C ASN A 102 10.92 -5.01 -16.30
N VAL A 103 11.81 -4.37 -15.57
CA VAL A 103 12.70 -5.03 -14.60
C VAL A 103 12.47 -4.35 -13.26
N GLY A 104 12.37 -5.13 -12.18
CA GLY A 104 12.18 -4.54 -10.86
C GLY A 104 12.64 -5.44 -9.73
N LEU A 105 13.03 -4.78 -8.65
CA LEU A 105 13.33 -5.38 -7.36
C LEU A 105 12.14 -5.13 -6.43
N ARG A 106 11.75 -6.16 -5.68
CA ARG A 106 10.75 -6.07 -4.63
C ARG A 106 11.31 -6.65 -3.35
N THR A 107 11.13 -5.93 -2.26
CA THR A 107 11.41 -6.39 -0.91
C THR A 107 10.13 -6.26 -0.11
N GLN A 108 9.73 -7.35 0.54
CA GLN A 108 8.52 -7.39 1.35
C GLN A 108 8.79 -8.12 2.64
N ASP A 109 8.40 -7.52 3.76
CA ASP A 109 8.45 -8.17 5.05
C ASP A 109 7.39 -9.27 5.11
N HIS A 110 7.79 -10.49 5.45
CA HIS A 110 6.90 -11.65 5.40
C HIS A 110 5.80 -11.62 6.47
N ARG A 111 6.02 -10.92 7.60
CA ARG A 111 5.03 -10.77 8.68
C ARG A 111 3.99 -9.71 8.33
N LEU A 112 4.39 -8.66 7.62
CA LEU A 112 3.48 -7.59 7.15
C LEU A 112 2.86 -7.84 5.77
N GLY A 113 3.44 -8.73 4.96
CA GLY A 113 2.93 -9.07 3.64
C GLY A 113 1.53 -9.68 3.67
N LEU A 114 1.24 -10.51 4.67
CA LEU A 114 -0.09 -11.09 4.90
C LEU A 114 -1.14 -9.99 5.16
N ARG A 115 -0.77 -8.94 5.93
CA ARG A 115 -1.64 -7.79 6.24
C ARG A 115 -2.03 -6.98 5.00
N GLN A 116 -1.30 -7.12 3.89
CA GLN A 116 -1.63 -6.49 2.62
C GLN A 116 -2.42 -7.42 1.68
N SER A 117 -2.15 -8.73 1.67
CA SER A 117 -2.80 -9.68 0.77
C SER A 117 -4.25 -9.98 1.14
N GLY A 118 -4.62 -9.91 2.43
CA GLY A 118 -6.00 -10.10 2.89
C GLY A 118 -6.99 -9.00 2.42
N GLN A 119 -6.50 -7.97 1.73
CA GLN A 119 -7.31 -6.82 1.29
C GLN A 119 -7.40 -6.69 -0.24
N GLN A 120 -6.85 -7.65 -1.00
CA GLN A 120 -7.03 -7.72 -2.47
C GLN A 120 -8.33 -8.42 -2.92
N VAL A 121 -9.24 -8.78 -2.00
CA VAL A 121 -10.59 -9.22 -2.37
C VAL A 121 -11.53 -8.03 -2.34
N ARG A 122 -11.52 -7.26 -3.44
CA ARG A 122 -12.71 -6.66 -4.04
C ARG A 122 -12.50 -6.51 -5.54
#